data_AF-A0A9N9WDU1-F1
#
_entry.id   AF-A0A9N9WDU1-F1
#
_cell.length_a   1.000
_cell.length_b   1.000
_cell.length_c   1.000
_cell.angle_alpha   90.00
_cell.angle_beta   90.00
_cell.angle_gamma   90.00
#
_symmetry.space_group_name_H-M   'P 1'
#
loop_
_entity.id
_entity.type
_entity.pdbx_description
1 polymer ?
#
loop_
_entity_poly.entity_id
_entity_poly.type
_entity_poly.pdbx_seq_one_letter_code
_entity_poly.pdbx_strand_id
1 'polypeptide(L)'
;MFEDKMAEFQAELNQTASTARKSPTIAALNTDFINCKVFVCNGLSVLRSEIDALRNNVDRIETQLRSKILLLHGVIEQPGVITCSRVVSVLATKCKVPSLTTNSITASYRMGKASKASTKPWPIVL
;
A
#
# COMPACT_ATOMS: atom_id res chain seq x y z
N MET A 1 -24.74 8.54 6.38
CA MET A 1 -24.36 9.93 6.00
C MET A 1 -24.57 10.22 4.52
N PHE A 2 -23.98 9.45 3.58
CA PHE A 2 -24.27 9.61 2.15
C PHE A 2 -25.68 9.13 1.78
N GLU A 3 -26.07 7.96 2.28
CA GLU A 3 -27.42 7.42 2.04
C GLU A 3 -28.52 8.34 2.59
N ASP A 4 -28.33 8.90 3.78
CA ASP A 4 -29.28 9.84 4.39
C ASP A 4 -29.45 11.12 3.54
N LYS A 5 -28.34 11.68 3.06
CA LYS A 5 -28.32 12.85 2.17
C LYS A 5 -28.98 12.57 0.82
N MET A 6 -28.80 11.36 0.29
CA MET A 6 -29.43 10.93 -0.96
C MET A 6 -30.93 10.65 -0.79
N ALA A 7 -31.34 10.09 0.35
CA ALA A 7 -32.74 9.88 0.67
C ALA A 7 -33.50 11.21 0.85
N GLU A 8 -32.86 12.19 1.50
CA GLU A 8 -33.38 13.55 1.66
C GLU A 8 -33.54 14.25 0.31
N PHE A 9 -32.52 14.18 -0.54
CA PHE A 9 -32.57 14.73 -1.91
C PHE A 9 -33.65 14.06 -2.78
N GLN A 10 -33.81 12.74 -2.67
CA GLN A 10 -34.83 11.99 -3.39
C GLN A 10 -36.25 12.39 -2.93
N ALA A 11 -36.43 12.65 -1.64
CA ALA A 11 -37.69 13.12 -1.08
C ALA A 11 -38.06 14.52 -1.61
N GLU A 12 -37.11 15.46 -1.65
CA GLU A 12 -37.29 16.80 -2.20
C GLU A 12 -37.66 16.77 -3.69
N LEU A 13 -37.00 15.90 -4.48
CA LEU A 13 -37.33 15.71 -5.90
C LEU A 13 -38.77 15.23 -6.13
N ASN A 14 -39.22 14.24 -5.34
CA ASN A 14 -40.57 13.69 -5.45
C ASN A 14 -41.64 14.72 -5.03
N GLN A 15 -41.32 15.59 -4.07
CA GLN A 15 -42.22 16.63 -3.59
C GLN A 15 -42.37 17.77 -4.62
N THR A 16 -41.27 18.11 -5.29
CA THR A 16 -41.24 19.12 -6.37
C THR A 16 -41.94 18.63 -7.64
N ALA A 17 -41.84 17.34 -7.96
CA ALA A 17 -42.56 16.72 -9.08
C ALA A 17 -44.09 16.71 -8.90
N SER A 18 -44.57 16.65 -7.65
CA SER A 18 -46.00 16.62 -7.33
C SER A 18 -46.67 18.02 -7.37
N THR A 19 -45.88 19.10 -7.37
CA THR A 19 -46.34 20.50 -7.41
C THR A 19 -45.98 21.16 -8.74
N ALA A 20 -46.51 20.64 -9.84
CA ALA A 20 -46.29 21.24 -11.16
C ALA A 20 -46.91 22.64 -11.27
N ARG A 21 -46.16 23.70 -10.95
CA ARG A 21 -46.37 25.09 -11.43
C ARG A 21 -45.20 26.03 -11.06
N LYS A 22 -44.05 25.78 -11.67
CA LYS A 22 -43.06 26.78 -12.12
C LYS A 22 -41.99 25.98 -12.83
N SER A 23 -41.85 26.15 -14.15
CA SER A 23 -40.69 25.63 -14.85
C SER A 23 -39.45 26.18 -14.13
N PRO A 24 -38.48 25.34 -13.73
CA PRO A 24 -37.30 25.82 -13.05
C PRO A 24 -36.62 26.84 -13.97
N THR A 25 -36.40 28.04 -13.44
CA THR A 25 -35.74 29.10 -14.20
C THR A 25 -34.34 28.62 -14.55
N ILE A 26 -33.80 28.99 -15.71
CA ILE A 26 -32.45 28.60 -16.16
C ILE A 26 -31.39 28.89 -15.07
N ALA A 27 -31.58 29.96 -14.30
CA ALA A 27 -30.73 30.32 -13.16
C ALA A 27 -30.77 29.29 -12.01
N ALA A 28 -31.95 28.72 -11.70
CA ALA A 28 -32.10 27.69 -10.68
C ALA A 28 -31.42 26.38 -11.09
N LEU A 29 -31.64 25.94 -12.34
CA LEU A 29 -30.97 24.75 -12.90
C LEU A 29 -29.44 24.91 -12.93
N ASN A 30 -28.95 26.09 -13.28
CA ASN A 30 -27.51 26.37 -13.26
C ASN A 30 -26.95 26.30 -11.82
N THR A 31 -27.70 26.80 -10.84
CA THR A 31 -27.30 26.74 -9.42
C THR A 31 -27.25 25.29 -8.93
N ASP A 32 -28.27 24.49 -9.24
CA ASP A 32 -28.33 23.07 -8.87
C ASP A 32 -27.21 22.27 -9.55
N PHE A 33 -26.92 22.56 -10.82
CA PHE A 33 -25.81 21.94 -11.54
C PHE A 33 -24.46 22.27 -10.90
N ILE A 34 -24.22 23.54 -10.54
CA ILE A 34 -22.99 23.95 -9.87
C ILE A 34 -22.88 23.28 -8.49
N ASN A 35 -23.97 23.22 -7.72
CA ASN A 35 -24.00 22.55 -6.42
C ASN A 35 -23.69 21.05 -6.54
N CYS A 36 -24.30 20.38 -7.51
CA CYS A 36 -24.03 18.96 -7.80
C CYS A 36 -22.57 18.76 -8.22
N LYS A 37 -22.04 19.61 -9.11
CA LYS A 37 -20.64 19.54 -9.53
C LYS A 37 -19.69 19.71 -8.35
N VAL A 38 -19.92 20.69 -7.49
CA VAL A 38 -19.12 20.91 -6.27
C VAL A 38 -19.21 19.71 -5.34
N PHE A 39 -20.41 19.16 -5.13
CA PHE A 39 -20.62 17.98 -4.32
C PHE A 39 -19.82 16.77 -4.84
N VAL A 40 -19.90 16.49 -6.15
CA VAL A 40 -19.14 15.40 -6.78
C VAL A 40 -17.63 15.64 -6.67
N CYS A 41 -17.16 16.85 -6.97
CA CYS A 41 -15.73 17.19 -6.84
C CYS A 41 -15.23 17.03 -5.39
N ASN A 42 -16.03 17.43 -4.41
CA ASN A 42 -15.71 17.25 -3.00
C ASN A 42 -15.66 15.78 -2.62
N GLY A 43 -16.64 14.97 -3.07
CA GLY A 43 -16.64 13.52 -2.86
C GLY A 43 -15.40 12.85 -3.45
N LEU A 44 -15.01 13.21 -4.68
CA LEU A 44 -13.79 12.72 -5.32
C LEU A 44 -12.52 13.17 -4.58
N SER A 45 -12.50 14.39 -4.05
CA SER A 45 -11.36 14.89 -3.26
C SER A 45 -11.19 14.12 -1.96
N VAL A 46 -12.30 13.78 -1.29
CA VAL A 46 -12.27 12.96 -0.06
C VAL A 46 -11.77 11.56 -0.38
N LEU A 47 -12.32 10.91 -1.40
CA LEU A 47 -11.88 9.57 -1.83
C LEU A 47 -10.39 9.55 -2.17
N ARG A 48 -9.89 10.56 -2.88
CA ARG A 48 -8.46 10.70 -3.19
C ARG A 48 -7.63 10.78 -1.90
N SER A 49 -8.05 11.61 -0.94
CA SER A 49 -7.37 11.72 0.35
C SER A 49 -7.34 10.40 1.11
N GLU A 50 -8.43 9.63 1.09
CA GLU A 50 -8.50 8.32 1.74
C GLU A 50 -7.58 7.29 1.06
N ILE A 51 -7.51 7.30 -0.28
CA ILE A 51 -6.58 6.45 -1.05
C ILE A 51 -5.13 6.80 -0.70
N ASP A 52 -4.78 8.08 -0.63
CA ASP A 52 -3.43 8.54 -0.28
C ASP A 52 -3.07 8.14 1.16
N ALA A 53 -4.02 8.26 2.10
CA ALA A 53 -3.84 7.81 3.48
C ALA A 53 -3.64 6.28 3.56
N LEU A 54 -4.43 5.51 2.81
CA LEU A 54 -4.30 4.06 2.75
C LEU A 54 -2.95 3.64 2.18
N ARG A 55 -2.50 4.28 1.09
CA ARG A 55 -1.18 4.05 0.50
C ARG A 55 -0.06 4.26 1.53
N ASN A 56 -0.09 5.39 2.24
CA ASN A 56 0.92 5.69 3.27
C ASN A 56 0.89 4.66 4.41
N ASN A 57 -0.29 4.18 4.79
CA ASN A 57 -0.43 3.14 5.80
C ASN A 57 0.16 1.80 5.34
N VAL A 58 -0.08 1.42 4.09
CA VAL A 58 0.52 0.21 3.48
C VAL A 58 2.04 0.34 3.47
N ASP A 59 2.58 1.45 2.98
CA ASP A 59 4.02 1.69 2.94
C ASP A 59 4.65 1.63 4.34
N ARG A 60 3.96 2.19 5.35
CA ARG A 60 4.38 2.12 6.75
C ARG A 60 4.39 0.67 7.27
N ILE A 61 3.34 -0.10 7.00
CA ILE A 61 3.25 -1.51 7.42
C ILE A 61 4.36 -2.31 6.73
N GLU A 62 4.56 -2.16 5.43
CA GLU A 62 5.65 -2.83 4.71
C GLU A 62 7.02 -2.45 5.25
N THR A 63 7.25 -1.17 5.53
CA THR A 63 8.51 -0.68 6.11
C THR A 63 8.73 -1.24 7.50
N GLN A 64 7.70 -1.29 8.34
CA GLN A 64 7.77 -1.92 9.66
C GLN A 64 8.07 -3.41 9.56
N LEU A 65 7.46 -4.14 8.62
CA LEU A 65 7.73 -5.55 8.38
C LEU A 65 9.16 -5.77 7.86
N ARG A 66 9.66 -4.90 6.97
CA ARG A 66 11.02 -4.96 6.43
C ARG A 66 12.10 -4.45 7.38
N SER A 67 11.73 -3.71 8.43
CA SER A 67 12.69 -3.13 9.39
C SER A 67 13.56 -4.17 10.12
N LYS A 68 13.07 -5.41 10.21
CA LYS A 68 13.77 -6.55 10.82
C LYS A 68 14.37 -7.50 9.79
N ILE A 69 14.31 -7.13 8.50
CA ILE A 69 14.82 -7.94 7.41
C ILE A 69 16.11 -7.33 6.89
N LEU A 70 17.17 -8.14 6.79
CA LEU A 70 18.42 -7.73 6.15
C LEU A 70 18.64 -8.51 4.85
N LEU A 71 18.90 -7.78 3.77
CA LEU A 71 19.19 -8.34 2.45
C LEU A 71 20.69 -8.36 2.18
N LEU A 72 21.30 -9.55 2.25
CA LEU A 72 22.71 -9.74 1.92
C LEU A 72 22.89 -10.16 0.46
N HIS A 73 23.72 -9.42 -0.26
CA HIS A 73 24.03 -9.67 -1.67
C HIS A 73 25.45 -10.20 -1.84
N GLY A 74 25.71 -10.94 -2.91
CA GLY A 74 27.06 -11.37 -3.29
C GLY A 74 27.64 -12.52 -2.47
N VAL A 75 26.86 -13.15 -1.59
CA VAL A 75 27.29 -14.36 -0.89
C VAL A 75 27.28 -15.54 -1.87
N ILE A 76 28.44 -16.13 -2.14
CA ILE A 76 28.58 -17.24 -3.09
C ILE A 76 27.71 -18.44 -2.68
N GLU A 77 26.98 -18.97 -3.64
CA GLU A 77 26.17 -20.19 -3.50
C GLU A 77 27.10 -21.41 -3.50
N GLN A 78 27.00 -22.26 -2.48
CA GLN A 78 27.60 -23.59 -2.57
C GLN A 78 26.55 -24.64 -2.17
N PRO A 79 26.50 -25.75 -2.91
CA PRO A 79 25.59 -26.85 -2.59
C PRO A 79 25.94 -27.46 -1.23
N GLY A 80 24.90 -27.88 -0.48
CA GLY A 80 25.05 -28.59 0.79
C GLY A 80 25.35 -27.74 2.02
N VAL A 81 25.51 -26.42 1.89
CA VAL A 81 25.82 -25.53 3.03
C VAL A 81 24.56 -24.85 3.55
N ILE A 82 24.37 -24.89 4.88
CA ILE A 82 23.30 -24.17 5.57
C ILE A 82 23.53 -22.65 5.41
N THR A 83 22.53 -21.96 4.86
CA THR A 83 22.63 -20.52 4.55
C THR A 83 22.96 -19.69 5.80
N CYS A 84 22.37 -20.03 6.95
CA CYS A 84 22.59 -19.32 8.22
C CYS A 84 24.06 -19.36 8.68
N SER A 85 24.71 -20.53 8.66
CA SER A 85 26.10 -20.66 9.13
C SER A 85 27.08 -19.90 8.23
N ARG A 86 26.81 -19.89 6.92
CA ARG A 86 27.55 -19.08 5.95
C ARG A 86 27.41 -17.58 6.22
N VAL A 87 26.20 -17.14 6.49
CA VAL A 87 25.93 -15.72 6.79
C VAL A 87 26.67 -15.29 8.03
N VAL A 88 26.60 -16.07 9.11
CA VAL A 88 27.30 -15.78 10.36
C VAL A 88 28.80 -15.69 10.13
N SER A 89 29.40 -16.62 9.37
CA SER A 89 30.84 -16.58 9.08
C SER A 89 31.23 -15.37 8.22
N VAL A 90 30.42 -15.00 7.23
CA VAL A 90 30.65 -13.81 6.39
C VAL A 90 30.54 -12.54 7.23
N LEU A 91 29.51 -12.40 8.07
CA LEU A 91 29.33 -11.22 8.92
C LEU A 91 30.42 -11.11 10.00
N ALA A 92 30.83 -12.22 10.60
CA ALA A 92 31.95 -12.24 11.54
C ALA A 92 33.26 -11.80 10.87
N THR A 93 33.55 -12.30 9.66
CA THR A 93 34.82 -12.06 8.97
C THR A 93 34.88 -10.69 8.29
N LYS A 94 33.81 -10.31 7.57
CA LYS A 94 33.80 -9.11 6.71
C LYS A 94 33.24 -7.89 7.41
N CYS A 95 32.25 -8.07 8.28
CA CYS A 95 31.61 -6.97 9.01
C CYS A 95 32.13 -6.83 10.45
N LYS A 96 33.04 -7.72 10.90
CA LYS A 96 33.63 -7.72 12.24
C LYS A 96 32.58 -7.75 13.37
N VAL A 97 31.52 -8.55 13.18
CA VAL A 97 30.47 -8.78 14.19
C VAL A 97 30.57 -10.22 14.73
N PRO A 98 31.54 -10.51 15.64
CA PRO A 98 31.80 -11.86 16.11
C PRO A 98 30.74 -12.38 17.11
N SER A 99 29.94 -11.49 17.69
CA SER A 99 28.90 -11.84 18.66
C SER A 99 27.64 -12.45 18.03
N LEU A 100 27.54 -12.43 16.69
CA LEU A 100 26.38 -12.97 15.99
C LEU A 100 26.47 -14.50 15.96
N THR A 101 25.42 -15.15 16.43
CA THR A 101 25.29 -16.62 16.36
C THR A 101 24.11 -17.00 15.47
N THR A 102 24.02 -18.26 15.07
CA THR A 102 22.87 -18.74 14.27
C THR A 102 21.53 -18.57 15.00
N ASN A 103 21.54 -18.55 16.34
CA ASN A 103 20.36 -18.34 17.17
C ASN A 103 19.87 -16.88 17.16
N SER A 104 20.72 -15.95 16.72
CA SER A 104 20.38 -14.53 16.57
C SER A 104 19.60 -14.25 15.28
N ILE A 105 19.48 -15.24 14.38
CA ILE A 105 18.84 -15.12 13.08
C ILE A 105 17.59 -16.00 13.07
N THR A 106 16.42 -15.39 12.94
CA THR A 106 15.13 -16.11 12.97
C THR A 106 14.94 -16.97 11.72
N ALA A 107 15.31 -16.46 10.54
CA ALA A 107 15.21 -17.17 9.29
C ALA A 107 16.34 -16.75 8.36
N SER A 108 16.86 -17.67 7.55
CA SER A 108 17.82 -17.32 6.51
C SER A 108 17.53 -18.11 5.24
N TYR A 109 17.23 -17.44 4.14
CA TYR A 109 16.95 -18.12 2.88
C TYR A 109 17.29 -17.23 1.67
N ARG A 110 17.53 -17.87 0.53
CA ARG A 110 17.77 -17.17 -0.74
C ARG A 110 16.44 -16.69 -1.30
N MET A 111 16.38 -15.43 -1.70
CA MET A 111 15.20 -14.86 -2.34
C MET A 111 15.23 -15.13 -3.85
N GLY A 112 14.15 -15.72 -4.37
CA GLY A 112 13.96 -15.95 -5.82
C GLY A 112 13.89 -17.43 -6.21
N LYS A 113 13.65 -17.67 -7.50
CA LYS A 113 13.61 -19.02 -8.10
C LYS A 113 14.95 -19.36 -8.73
N ALA A 114 15.25 -20.66 -8.73
CA ALA A 114 16.45 -21.18 -9.36
C ALA A 114 16.50 -20.96 -10.87
N SER A 115 17.15 -19.86 -11.29
CA SER A 115 17.49 -19.63 -12.68
C SER A 115 18.91 -20.08 -12.95
N LYS A 116 19.06 -21.12 -13.78
CA LYS A 116 20.35 -21.63 -14.26
C LYS A 116 21.12 -20.63 -15.14
N ALA A 117 20.50 -19.50 -15.50
CA ALA A 117 21.05 -18.53 -16.46
C ALA A 117 21.76 -17.33 -15.80
N SER A 118 21.69 -17.16 -14.47
CA SER A 118 22.30 -16.02 -13.78
C SER A 118 23.64 -16.38 -13.16
N THR A 119 24.72 -15.71 -13.56
CA THR A 119 26.04 -15.80 -12.92
C THR A 119 26.10 -15.08 -11.57
N LYS A 120 25.11 -14.22 -11.27
CA LYS A 120 25.07 -13.44 -10.02
C LYS A 120 24.42 -14.26 -8.89
N PRO A 121 25.06 -14.37 -7.71
CA PRO A 121 24.46 -15.04 -6.55
C PRO A 121 23.19 -14.32 -6.08
N TRP A 122 22.16 -15.06 -5.68
CA TRP A 122 20.91 -14.44 -5.22
C TRP A 122 21.02 -13.78 -3.85
N PRO A 123 20.20 -12.77 -3.56
CA PRO A 123 20.15 -12.17 -2.23
C PRO A 123 19.74 -13.19 -1.17
N ILE A 124 20.32 -13.08 0.03
CA ILE A 124 19.86 -13.78 1.23
C ILE A 124 19.02 -12.82 2.05
N VAL A 125 17.85 -13.30 2.47
CA VAL A 125 17.01 -12.67 3.49
C VAL A 125 17.42 -13.22 4.84
N LEU A 126 17.66 -12.32 5.80
CA LEU A 126 17.85 -12.59 7.22
C LEU A 126 16.76 -11.92 8.04
#